data_AF-A0A7X3UGV1-F1
#
_entry.id   AF-A0A7X3UGV1-F1
#
_cell.length_a   1.000
_cell.length_b   1.000
_cell.length_c   1.000
_cell.angle_alpha   90.00
_cell.angle_beta   90.00
_cell.angle_gamma   90.00
#
_symmetry.space_group_name_H-M   'P 1'
#
loop_
_entity.id
_entity.type
_entity.pdbx_description
1 polymer ?
#
loop_
_entity_poly.entity_id
_entity_poly.type
_entity_poly.pdbx_seq_one_letter_code
_entity_poly.pdbx_strand_id
1 'polypeptide(L)'
;MYEKHGETIKAQVFLEALQNDATSIILTNCIIEGVVDIFSIELERDENDQILLNKNVSCIGCTFRNIVNFRTVVFQKDVDFRRTLFEADLDFDEAVFHGTSAFREAIFQRRADFHSAIFHKSISFWRARFNNVADFHRVQFRRNAVFHETHFYGEVNFRRALFQGILDCSGTWFPETVAFNSATFLGTANFTGAHFMTVVAFRDIQYISNTFYQYVRDKLGRKGHHPTEFYLDSRHVDEVENPFFKRYVADQQFIRAFSQANPVLARLWRWSSDYGRSLALWAAWSILFVFLFAIAYRFPVPAWMSLWLEGFTPQFHQTTGAYGGEPLTFWDCIYFSVVTFTTLGFGDIVSDNTAARFLVTLEVIFGYVMLGGLISIFANKLASRS
;
A
#
# COMPACT_ATOMS: atom_id res chain seq x y z
N MET A 1 -11.55 -10.88 38.71
CA MET A 1 -12.51 -10.95 37.58
C MET A 1 -13.79 -10.26 38.03
N TYR A 2 -14.30 -9.32 37.24
CA TYR A 2 -15.56 -8.63 37.47
C TYR A 2 -16.55 -9.09 36.40
N GLU A 3 -17.72 -9.58 36.79
CA GLU A 3 -18.66 -10.23 35.87
C GLU A 3 -20.12 -9.86 36.17
N LYS A 4 -20.88 -9.55 35.11
CA LYS A 4 -22.32 -9.24 35.17
C LYS A 4 -23.06 -9.79 33.94
N HIS A 5 -24.32 -10.17 34.13
CA HIS A 5 -25.13 -10.84 33.10
C HIS A 5 -26.58 -10.36 33.08
N GLY A 6 -27.05 -9.81 31.96
CA GLY A 6 -28.48 -9.48 31.78
C GLY A 6 -29.01 -8.31 32.61
N GLU A 7 -28.13 -7.64 33.36
CA GLU A 7 -28.50 -6.54 34.26
C GLU A 7 -28.37 -5.17 33.58
N THR A 8 -29.14 -4.19 34.06
CA THR A 8 -28.88 -2.77 33.78
C THR A 8 -27.91 -2.23 34.81
N ILE A 9 -26.77 -1.70 34.36
CA ILE A 9 -25.72 -1.12 35.20
C ILE A 9 -25.55 0.36 34.87
N LYS A 10 -25.30 1.18 35.90
CA LYS A 10 -24.90 2.56 35.68
C LYS A 10 -23.47 2.60 35.15
N ALA A 11 -23.17 3.54 34.26
CA ALA A 11 -21.84 3.77 33.71
C ALA A 11 -20.77 3.94 34.81
N GLN A 12 -21.13 4.60 35.91
CA GLN A 12 -20.27 4.74 37.09
C GLN A 12 -19.79 3.39 37.64
N VAL A 13 -20.68 2.38 37.71
CA VAL A 13 -20.33 1.04 38.21
C VAL A 13 -19.38 0.32 37.23
N PHE A 14 -19.56 0.55 35.93
CA PHE A 14 -18.64 0.03 34.92
C PHE A 14 -17.26 0.70 35.00
N LEU A 15 -17.22 2.00 35.21
CA LEU A 15 -15.98 2.78 35.42
C LEU A 15 -15.25 2.36 36.70
N GLU A 16 -15.97 2.15 37.81
CA GLU A 16 -15.40 1.59 39.03
C GLU A 16 -14.83 0.19 38.80
N ALA A 17 -15.49 -0.65 37.99
CA ALA A 17 -14.95 -1.95 37.61
C ALA A 17 -13.66 -1.86 36.79
N LEU A 18 -13.51 -0.81 35.97
CA LEU A 18 -12.28 -0.48 35.26
C LEU A 18 -11.15 -0.07 36.21
N GLN A 19 -11.48 0.64 37.29
CA GLN A 19 -10.51 1.09 38.31
C GLN A 19 -10.07 -0.04 39.27
N ASN A 20 -10.97 -0.97 39.60
CA ASN A 20 -10.69 -2.06 40.54
C ASN A 20 -9.54 -2.99 40.10
N ASP A 21 -8.95 -3.76 41.03
CA ASP A 21 -7.86 -4.70 40.76
C ASP A 21 -8.25 -5.93 39.90
N ALA A 22 -9.45 -5.95 39.32
CA ALA A 22 -9.90 -7.04 38.47
C ALA A 22 -9.08 -7.12 37.17
N THR A 23 -8.47 -8.29 36.94
CA THR A 23 -7.70 -8.61 35.72
C THR A 23 -8.54 -8.74 34.44
N SER A 24 -9.86 -8.89 34.59
CA SER A 24 -10.80 -8.98 33.49
C SER A 24 -12.18 -8.46 33.90
N ILE A 25 -12.85 -7.82 32.94
CA ILE A 25 -14.23 -7.35 33.03
C ILE A 25 -15.03 -8.08 31.97
N ILE A 26 -16.10 -8.75 32.38
CA ILE A 26 -16.96 -9.55 31.52
C ILE A 26 -18.42 -9.13 31.76
N LEU A 27 -19.00 -8.41 30.81
CA LEU A 27 -20.41 -8.07 30.78
C LEU A 27 -21.06 -8.85 29.63
N THR A 28 -22.15 -9.55 29.91
CA THR A 28 -22.92 -10.24 28.86
C THR A 28 -24.37 -9.80 28.89
N ASN A 29 -24.90 -9.36 27.75
CA ASN A 29 -26.28 -8.91 27.61
C ASN A 29 -26.70 -7.81 28.62
N CYS A 30 -25.75 -6.98 29.05
CA CYS A 30 -25.99 -5.90 30.00
C CYS A 30 -26.39 -4.60 29.29
N ILE A 31 -27.14 -3.74 29.97
CA ILE A 31 -27.42 -2.38 29.53
C ILE A 31 -26.61 -1.42 30.39
N ILE A 32 -25.78 -0.58 29.78
CA ILE A 32 -24.98 0.43 30.44
C ILE A 32 -25.67 1.79 30.25
N GLU A 33 -26.16 2.37 31.35
CA GLU A 33 -26.84 3.66 31.38
C GLU A 33 -25.94 4.77 31.90
N GLY A 34 -25.89 5.90 31.18
CA GLY A 34 -25.05 7.04 31.52
C GLY A 34 -23.76 7.09 30.69
N VAL A 35 -23.11 8.25 30.71
CA VAL A 35 -21.89 8.50 29.94
C VAL A 35 -20.73 7.68 30.52
N VAL A 36 -20.08 6.88 29.68
CA VAL A 36 -18.83 6.20 30.04
C VAL A 36 -17.69 7.11 29.60
N ASP A 37 -17.14 7.85 30.54
CA ASP A 37 -16.01 8.75 30.28
C ASP A 37 -14.78 8.27 31.06
N ILE A 38 -13.77 7.74 30.37
CA ILE A 38 -12.58 7.19 31.02
C ILE A 38 -11.80 8.23 31.83
N PHE A 39 -11.92 9.52 31.49
CA PHE A 39 -11.26 10.61 32.20
C PHE A 39 -11.92 10.93 33.56
N SER A 40 -13.08 10.35 33.85
CA SER A 40 -13.76 10.52 35.14
C SER A 40 -13.19 9.63 36.26
N ILE A 41 -12.30 8.70 35.93
CA ILE A 41 -11.65 7.80 36.89
C ILE A 41 -10.12 7.93 36.84
N GLU A 42 -9.48 7.64 37.97
CA GLU A 42 -8.03 7.60 38.08
C GLU A 42 -7.52 6.21 37.71
N LEU A 43 -6.77 6.13 36.61
CA LEU A 43 -6.12 4.92 36.11
C LEU A 43 -4.62 5.14 35.98
N GLU A 44 -3.87 4.03 35.93
CA GLU A 44 -2.43 4.05 35.65
C GLU A 44 -2.14 4.77 34.32
N ARG A 45 -1.06 5.53 34.29
CA ARG A 45 -0.61 6.28 33.12
C ARG A 45 0.81 5.90 32.76
N ASP A 46 1.14 5.93 31.47
CA ASP A 46 2.49 5.66 30.98
C ASP A 46 3.39 6.91 31.00
N GLU A 47 4.64 6.76 30.54
CA GLU A 47 5.63 7.85 30.45
C GLU A 47 5.20 8.99 29.50
N ASN A 48 4.23 8.73 28.61
CA ASN A 48 3.67 9.68 27.66
C ASN A 48 2.31 10.24 28.11
N ASP A 49 1.94 10.04 29.39
CA ASP A 49 0.66 10.45 29.99
C ASP A 49 -0.58 9.77 29.35
N GLN A 50 -0.40 8.60 28.73
CA GLN A 50 -1.49 7.81 28.18
C GLN A 50 -2.12 6.92 29.25
N ILE A 51 -3.46 6.84 29.28
CA ILE A 51 -4.18 5.98 30.23
C ILE A 51 -3.98 4.51 29.86
N LEU A 52 -3.42 3.73 30.79
CA LEU A 52 -3.16 2.31 30.62
C LEU A 52 -4.32 1.48 31.17
N LEU A 53 -4.86 0.59 30.35
CA LEU A 53 -5.84 -0.40 30.78
C LEU A 53 -5.26 -1.82 30.65
N ASN A 54 -4.74 -2.34 31.76
CA ASN A 54 -4.09 -3.65 31.81
C ASN A 54 -5.02 -4.81 32.17
N LYS A 55 -6.18 -4.90 31.50
CA LYS A 55 -7.18 -5.94 31.73
C LYS A 55 -7.99 -6.24 30.48
N ASN A 56 -8.50 -7.47 30.38
CA ASN A 56 -9.43 -7.84 29.31
C ASN A 56 -10.75 -7.12 29.53
N VAL A 57 -11.27 -6.46 28.49
CA VAL A 57 -12.60 -5.82 28.51
C VAL A 57 -13.50 -6.56 27.54
N SER A 58 -14.43 -7.32 28.08
CA SER A 58 -15.41 -8.08 27.30
C SER A 58 -16.81 -7.59 27.65
N CYS A 59 -17.48 -6.97 26.69
CA CYS A 59 -18.87 -6.56 26.77
C CYS A 59 -19.58 -7.16 25.56
N ILE A 60 -20.16 -8.36 25.72
CA ILE A 60 -20.77 -9.14 24.64
C ILE A 60 -22.29 -8.98 24.69
N GLY A 61 -22.93 -8.66 23.56
CA GLY A 61 -24.38 -8.48 23.51
C GLY A 61 -24.89 -7.29 24.35
N CYS A 62 -24.00 -6.40 24.76
CA CYS A 62 -24.34 -5.31 25.67
C CYS A 62 -24.95 -4.12 24.90
N THR A 63 -25.59 -3.20 25.60
CA THR A 63 -26.08 -1.93 25.03
C THR A 63 -25.52 -0.76 25.82
N PHE A 64 -24.75 0.11 25.17
CA PHE A 64 -24.32 1.39 25.73
C PHE A 64 -25.28 2.48 25.24
N ARG A 65 -26.08 3.06 26.16
CA ARG A 65 -27.12 4.03 25.80
C ARG A 65 -26.60 5.44 25.54
N ASN A 66 -25.43 5.77 26.09
CA ASN A 66 -24.84 7.09 26.02
C ASN A 66 -23.41 6.99 25.49
N ILE A 67 -22.76 8.15 25.38
CA ILE A 67 -21.41 8.30 24.83
C ILE A 67 -20.43 7.39 25.58
N VAL A 68 -19.56 6.74 24.82
CA VAL A 68 -18.46 5.93 25.31
C VAL A 68 -17.15 6.56 24.86
N ASN A 69 -16.42 7.15 25.79
CA ASN A 69 -15.16 7.85 25.56
C ASN A 69 -13.99 7.05 26.13
N PHE A 70 -13.18 6.49 25.22
CA PHE A 70 -11.92 5.80 25.49
C PHE A 70 -10.77 6.45 24.71
N ARG A 71 -10.86 7.75 24.44
CA ARG A 71 -9.81 8.51 23.76
C ARG A 71 -8.47 8.37 24.47
N THR A 72 -7.39 8.21 23.71
CA THR A 72 -5.99 8.05 24.17
C THR A 72 -5.72 6.86 25.11
N VAL A 73 -6.67 5.93 25.24
CA VAL A 73 -6.50 4.75 26.11
C VAL A 73 -5.63 3.70 25.42
N VAL A 74 -4.70 3.13 26.19
CA VAL A 74 -3.86 2.00 25.80
C VAL A 74 -4.42 0.71 26.41
N PHE A 75 -5.13 -0.06 25.60
CA PHE A 75 -5.61 -1.40 25.93
C PHE A 75 -4.47 -2.41 25.80
N GLN A 76 -3.87 -2.79 26.93
CA GLN A 76 -2.76 -3.75 26.97
C GLN A 76 -3.22 -5.20 26.69
N LYS A 77 -4.51 -5.47 26.87
CA LYS A 77 -5.13 -6.80 26.73
C LYS A 77 -6.27 -6.78 25.71
N ASP A 78 -6.96 -7.91 25.56
CA ASP A 78 -7.98 -8.09 24.53
C ASP A 78 -9.25 -7.29 24.84
N VAL A 79 -9.91 -6.82 23.77
CA VAL A 79 -11.14 -6.02 23.83
C VAL A 79 -12.21 -6.71 22.98
N ASP A 80 -13.35 -7.03 23.57
CA ASP A 80 -14.43 -7.78 22.93
C ASP A 80 -15.76 -7.05 23.12
N PHE A 81 -16.28 -6.47 22.04
CA PHE A 81 -17.57 -5.82 21.93
C PHE A 81 -18.48 -6.55 20.93
N ARG A 82 -18.36 -7.87 20.82
CA ARG A 82 -19.22 -8.65 19.89
C ARG A 82 -20.69 -8.49 20.23
N ARG A 83 -21.54 -8.31 19.21
CA ARG A 83 -23.00 -8.13 19.32
C ARG A 83 -23.43 -6.93 20.17
N THR A 84 -22.52 -6.00 20.44
CA THR A 84 -22.81 -4.84 21.28
C THR A 84 -23.40 -3.71 20.47
N LEU A 85 -24.40 -3.05 21.04
CA LEU A 85 -25.08 -1.88 20.50
C LEU A 85 -24.54 -0.63 21.18
N PHE A 86 -24.02 0.31 20.39
CA PHE A 86 -23.68 1.66 20.82
C PHE A 86 -24.75 2.61 20.28
N GLU A 87 -25.63 3.10 21.15
CA GLU A 87 -26.75 3.98 20.78
C GLU A 87 -26.30 5.44 20.53
N ALA A 88 -25.17 5.82 21.12
CA ALA A 88 -24.55 7.14 21.00
C ALA A 88 -23.13 7.03 20.42
N ASP A 89 -22.39 8.14 20.44
CA ASP A 89 -21.03 8.20 19.89
C ASP A 89 -20.06 7.31 20.67
N LEU A 90 -19.19 6.64 19.92
CA LEU A 90 -18.06 5.87 20.43
C LEU A 90 -16.78 6.56 20.01
N ASP A 91 -15.96 6.95 20.98
CA ASP A 91 -14.71 7.66 20.77
C ASP A 91 -13.51 6.80 21.20
N PHE A 92 -12.74 6.35 20.21
CA PHE A 92 -11.44 5.69 20.34
C PHE A 92 -10.33 6.51 19.65
N ASP A 93 -10.48 7.83 19.57
CA ASP A 93 -9.46 8.72 19.03
C ASP A 93 -8.11 8.50 19.74
N GLU A 94 -7.04 8.31 18.97
CA GLU A 94 -5.69 8.03 19.44
C GLU A 94 -5.55 6.80 20.38
N ALA A 95 -6.56 5.92 20.46
CA ALA A 95 -6.50 4.73 21.30
C ALA A 95 -5.53 3.68 20.72
N VAL A 96 -4.83 2.96 21.60
CA VAL A 96 -3.85 1.92 21.24
C VAL A 96 -4.31 0.56 21.75
N PHE A 97 -4.39 -0.43 20.86
CA PHE A 97 -4.80 -1.79 21.18
C PHE A 97 -3.63 -2.76 20.97
N HIS A 98 -3.05 -3.24 22.08
CA HIS A 98 -2.03 -4.29 22.06
C HIS A 98 -2.63 -5.70 21.97
N GLY A 99 -3.84 -5.87 22.48
CA GLY A 99 -4.65 -7.08 22.35
C GLY A 99 -5.37 -7.20 21.01
N THR A 100 -6.05 -8.33 20.81
CA THR A 100 -7.02 -8.49 19.74
C THR A 100 -8.29 -7.70 20.07
N SER A 101 -8.94 -7.19 19.02
CA SER A 101 -10.16 -6.39 19.15
C SER A 101 -11.30 -7.00 18.33
N ALA A 102 -12.45 -7.25 18.95
CA ALA A 102 -13.59 -7.89 18.29
C ALA A 102 -14.85 -7.03 18.41
N PHE A 103 -15.41 -6.64 17.28
CA PHE A 103 -16.66 -5.89 17.12
C PHE A 103 -17.62 -6.63 16.20
N ARG A 104 -17.56 -7.97 16.18
CA ARG A 104 -18.37 -8.79 15.27
C ARG A 104 -19.83 -8.61 15.60
N GLU A 105 -20.67 -8.39 14.58
CA GLU A 105 -22.10 -8.13 14.72
C GLU A 105 -22.42 -6.93 15.63
N ALA A 106 -21.45 -6.04 15.91
CA ALA A 106 -21.68 -4.82 16.68
C ALA A 106 -22.45 -3.80 15.84
N ILE A 107 -23.25 -2.95 16.50
CA ILE A 107 -24.06 -1.92 15.85
C ILE A 107 -23.69 -0.56 16.43
N PHE A 108 -23.28 0.36 15.58
CA PHE A 108 -22.98 1.75 15.91
C PHE A 108 -24.09 2.64 15.33
N GLN A 109 -24.94 3.20 16.20
CA GLN A 109 -26.08 4.03 15.77
C GLN A 109 -25.66 5.45 15.38
N ARG A 110 -24.61 5.96 16.03
CA ARG A 110 -24.04 7.30 15.80
C ARG A 110 -22.59 7.18 15.36
N ARG A 111 -21.80 8.24 15.53
CA ARG A 111 -20.43 8.30 15.03
C ARG A 111 -19.58 7.26 15.77
N ALA A 112 -18.80 6.50 15.01
CA ALA A 112 -17.75 5.64 15.57
C ALA A 112 -16.40 6.22 15.15
N ASP A 113 -15.67 6.77 16.11
CA ASP A 113 -14.40 7.45 15.89
C ASP A 113 -13.22 6.55 16.27
N PHE A 114 -12.39 6.24 15.28
CA PHE A 114 -11.11 5.52 15.42
C PHE A 114 -9.96 6.37 14.84
N HIS A 115 -10.10 7.70 14.83
CA HIS A 115 -9.08 8.63 14.36
C HIS A 115 -7.74 8.34 15.04
N SER A 116 -6.67 8.23 14.25
CA SER A 116 -5.30 7.96 14.70
C SER A 116 -5.13 6.73 15.62
N ALA A 117 -6.13 5.84 15.72
CA ALA A 117 -6.05 4.66 16.57
C ALA A 117 -5.04 3.64 16.00
N ILE A 118 -4.43 2.85 16.89
CA ILE A 118 -3.38 1.87 16.52
C ILE A 118 -3.78 0.48 16.99
N PHE A 119 -3.94 -0.45 16.05
CA PHE A 119 -4.21 -1.86 16.32
C PHE A 119 -2.96 -2.71 16.07
N HIS A 120 -2.32 -3.20 17.13
CA HIS A 120 -1.11 -4.03 17.03
C HIS A 120 -1.41 -5.48 16.63
N LYS A 121 -2.60 -5.97 16.97
CA LYS A 121 -3.12 -7.29 16.55
C LYS A 121 -4.33 -7.12 15.63
N SER A 122 -4.91 -8.24 15.22
CA SER A 122 -6.04 -8.23 14.29
C SER A 122 -7.29 -7.64 14.95
N ILE A 123 -8.05 -6.89 14.16
CA ILE A 123 -9.37 -6.38 14.52
C ILE A 123 -10.43 -6.97 13.58
N SER A 124 -11.62 -7.26 14.12
CA SER A 124 -12.72 -7.83 13.36
C SER A 124 -14.02 -7.10 13.60
N PHE A 125 -14.55 -6.49 12.55
CA PHE A 125 -15.88 -5.90 12.40
C PHE A 125 -16.81 -6.82 11.59
N TRP A 126 -16.57 -8.14 11.57
CA TRP A 126 -17.37 -9.08 10.77
C TRP A 126 -18.87 -8.91 11.03
N ARG A 127 -19.66 -8.65 9.97
CA ARG A 127 -21.10 -8.39 10.04
C ARG A 127 -21.50 -7.22 10.95
N ALA A 128 -20.58 -6.32 11.26
CA ALA A 128 -20.90 -5.10 12.00
C ALA A 128 -21.76 -4.16 11.15
N ARG A 129 -22.41 -3.22 11.82
CA ARG A 129 -23.24 -2.19 11.19
C ARG A 129 -22.86 -0.81 11.71
N PHE A 130 -22.45 0.07 10.82
CA PHE A 130 -22.24 1.49 11.08
C PHE A 130 -23.40 2.26 10.45
N ASN A 131 -24.34 2.74 11.27
CA ASN A 131 -25.52 3.49 10.80
C ASN A 131 -25.23 4.98 10.55
N ASN A 132 -24.01 5.42 10.87
CA ASN A 132 -23.54 6.79 10.71
C ASN A 132 -22.04 6.78 10.34
N VAL A 133 -21.40 7.94 10.37
CA VAL A 133 -20.00 8.13 10.02
C VAL A 133 -19.09 7.20 10.82
N ALA A 134 -18.21 6.50 10.11
CA ALA A 134 -17.12 5.71 10.67
C ALA A 134 -15.78 6.37 10.30
N ASP A 135 -15.14 7.02 11.28
CA ASP A 135 -13.87 7.72 11.05
C ASP A 135 -12.69 6.82 11.38
N PHE A 136 -11.89 6.51 10.36
CA PHE A 136 -10.65 5.74 10.43
C PHE A 136 -9.47 6.58 9.92
N HIS A 137 -9.55 7.91 10.00
CA HIS A 137 -8.49 8.80 9.54
C HIS A 137 -7.19 8.50 10.29
N ARG A 138 -6.07 8.34 9.59
CA ARG A 138 -4.74 8.02 10.17
C ARG A 138 -4.67 6.74 11.02
N VAL A 139 -5.70 5.88 10.98
CA VAL A 139 -5.69 4.61 11.71
C VAL A 139 -4.53 3.73 11.23
N GLN A 140 -3.93 2.96 12.14
CA GLN A 140 -2.88 2.00 11.81
C GLN A 140 -3.30 0.57 12.18
N PHE A 141 -3.52 -0.26 11.16
CA PHE A 141 -3.76 -1.69 11.35
C PHE A 141 -2.47 -2.47 11.11
N ARG A 142 -1.79 -2.87 12.19
CA ARG A 142 -0.50 -3.60 12.09
C ARG A 142 -0.66 -5.07 11.68
N ARG A 143 -1.86 -5.61 11.87
CA ARG A 143 -2.28 -6.95 11.44
C ARG A 143 -3.58 -6.84 10.64
N ASN A 144 -4.39 -7.89 10.60
CA ASN A 144 -5.54 -7.94 9.73
C ASN A 144 -6.68 -7.07 10.26
N ALA A 145 -7.30 -6.29 9.38
CA ALA A 145 -8.53 -5.55 9.61
C ALA A 145 -9.65 -6.22 8.81
N VAL A 146 -10.57 -6.88 9.51
CA VAL A 146 -11.64 -7.66 8.88
C VAL A 146 -12.96 -6.89 8.95
N PHE A 147 -13.45 -6.47 7.80
CA PHE A 147 -14.76 -5.86 7.57
C PHE A 147 -15.69 -6.77 6.75
N HIS A 148 -15.41 -8.07 6.63
CA HIS A 148 -16.25 -9.01 5.90
C HIS A 148 -17.75 -8.90 6.25
N GLU A 149 -18.62 -8.78 5.25
CA GLU A 149 -20.08 -8.57 5.38
C GLU A 149 -20.51 -7.37 6.25
N THR A 150 -19.65 -6.36 6.42
CA THR A 150 -19.98 -5.14 7.16
C THR A 150 -20.91 -4.24 6.35
N HIS A 151 -21.79 -3.50 7.02
CA HIS A 151 -22.65 -2.51 6.39
C HIS A 151 -22.32 -1.11 6.91
N PHE A 152 -21.89 -0.22 6.02
CA PHE A 152 -21.58 1.18 6.32
C PHE A 152 -22.64 2.10 5.72
N TYR A 153 -23.72 2.37 6.44
CA TYR A 153 -24.80 3.24 5.97
C TYR A 153 -24.41 4.73 5.94
N GLY A 154 -23.34 5.12 6.63
CA GLY A 154 -22.77 6.47 6.60
C GLY A 154 -21.40 6.54 5.92
N GLU A 155 -20.84 7.74 5.84
CA GLU A 155 -19.51 7.96 5.25
C GLU A 155 -18.40 7.20 6.00
N VAL A 156 -17.41 6.70 5.25
CA VAL A 156 -16.26 6.00 5.82
C VAL A 156 -14.96 6.70 5.43
N ASN A 157 -14.19 7.11 6.43
CA ASN A 157 -12.98 7.90 6.23
C ASN A 157 -11.73 7.08 6.56
N PHE A 158 -11.10 6.45 5.57
CA PHE A 158 -9.79 5.80 5.67
C PHE A 158 -8.64 6.69 5.19
N ARG A 159 -8.80 8.02 5.16
CA ARG A 159 -7.74 8.91 4.67
C ARG A 159 -6.49 8.78 5.56
N ARG A 160 -5.32 8.66 4.94
CA ARG A 160 -4.02 8.43 5.61
C ARG A 160 -3.97 7.17 6.49
N ALA A 161 -4.90 6.24 6.33
CA ALA A 161 -4.84 4.96 7.04
C ALA A 161 -3.65 4.11 6.58
N LEU A 162 -3.07 3.33 7.48
CA LEU A 162 -1.98 2.40 7.21
C LEU A 162 -2.44 0.96 7.47
N PHE A 163 -2.52 0.16 6.41
CA PHE A 163 -2.87 -1.26 6.49
C PHE A 163 -1.61 -2.10 6.31
N GLN A 164 -1.00 -2.56 7.40
CA GLN A 164 0.19 -3.41 7.35
C GLN A 164 -0.15 -4.89 7.14
N GLY A 165 -1.30 -5.35 7.65
CA GLY A 165 -1.86 -6.68 7.39
C GLY A 165 -2.96 -6.68 6.32
N ILE A 166 -3.77 -7.73 6.29
CA ILE A 166 -4.85 -7.89 5.32
C ILE A 166 -6.01 -6.94 5.67
N LEU A 167 -6.49 -6.16 4.70
CA LEU A 167 -7.80 -5.53 4.74
C LEU A 167 -8.81 -6.46 4.03
N ASP A 168 -9.78 -6.99 4.76
CA ASP A 168 -10.84 -7.81 4.18
C ASP A 168 -12.19 -7.08 4.22
N CYS A 169 -12.60 -6.53 3.09
CA CYS A 169 -13.90 -5.90 2.88
C CYS A 169 -14.80 -6.76 1.97
N SER A 170 -14.60 -8.08 1.92
CA SER A 170 -15.43 -8.95 1.09
C SER A 170 -16.90 -8.91 1.53
N GLY A 171 -17.83 -8.80 0.58
CA GLY A 171 -19.27 -8.68 0.86
C GLY A 171 -19.68 -7.39 1.60
N THR A 172 -18.79 -6.39 1.70
CA THR A 172 -19.09 -5.14 2.43
C THR A 172 -19.98 -4.22 1.60
N TRP A 173 -20.94 -3.55 2.24
CA TRP A 173 -21.86 -2.63 1.58
C TRP A 173 -21.57 -1.17 1.97
N PHE A 174 -21.28 -0.34 0.98
CA PHE A 174 -20.94 1.08 1.08
C PHE A 174 -21.90 1.92 0.21
N PRO A 175 -23.10 2.26 0.72
CA PRO A 175 -24.01 3.19 0.06
C PRO A 175 -23.44 4.61 -0.06
N GLU A 176 -22.72 5.08 0.96
CA GLU A 176 -22.18 6.43 1.05
C GLU A 176 -20.68 6.51 0.71
N THR A 177 -20.16 7.74 0.70
CA THR A 177 -18.76 8.02 0.30
C THR A 177 -17.76 7.26 1.15
N VAL A 178 -16.79 6.62 0.50
CA VAL A 178 -15.62 6.00 1.15
C VAL A 178 -14.35 6.70 0.69
N ALA A 179 -13.55 7.21 1.62
CA ALA A 179 -12.35 7.97 1.32
C ALA A 179 -11.08 7.22 1.73
N PHE A 180 -10.21 6.88 0.79
CA PHE A 180 -8.89 6.26 1.02
C PHE A 180 -7.74 7.21 0.66
N ASN A 181 -7.98 8.53 0.62
CA ASN A 181 -6.96 9.47 0.17
C ASN A 181 -5.67 9.36 1.02
N SER A 182 -4.52 9.21 0.37
CA SER A 182 -3.22 9.01 1.03
C SER A 182 -3.15 7.78 1.95
N ALA A 183 -4.07 6.82 1.83
CA ALA A 183 -3.95 5.54 2.53
C ALA A 183 -2.77 4.73 1.96
N THR A 184 -2.14 3.94 2.84
CA THR A 184 -1.00 3.08 2.50
C THR A 184 -1.36 1.63 2.80
N PHE A 185 -1.23 0.77 1.80
CA PHE A 185 -1.47 -0.67 1.92
C PHE A 185 -0.15 -1.42 1.77
N LEU A 186 0.33 -2.05 2.85
CA LEU A 186 1.47 -2.96 2.81
C LEU A 186 1.02 -4.43 2.72
N GLY A 187 -0.16 -4.76 3.28
CA GLY A 187 -0.80 -6.06 3.11
C GLY A 187 -1.80 -6.09 1.94
N THR A 188 -2.51 -7.21 1.79
CA THR A 188 -3.51 -7.38 0.72
C THR A 188 -4.83 -6.72 1.08
N ALA A 189 -5.56 -6.23 0.08
CA ALA A 189 -6.91 -5.68 0.26
C ALA A 189 -7.92 -6.46 -0.59
N ASN A 190 -8.90 -7.09 0.06
CA ASN A 190 -9.93 -7.90 -0.58
C ASN A 190 -11.27 -7.15 -0.59
N PHE A 191 -11.80 -6.87 -1.78
CA PHE A 191 -13.11 -6.24 -1.97
C PHE A 191 -14.07 -7.14 -2.76
N THR A 192 -13.84 -8.46 -2.75
CA THR A 192 -14.68 -9.41 -3.49
C THR A 192 -16.13 -9.34 -3.01
N GLY A 193 -17.06 -9.05 -3.92
CA GLY A 193 -18.48 -8.88 -3.59
C GLY A 193 -18.80 -7.64 -2.75
N ALA A 194 -17.85 -6.69 -2.61
CA ALA A 194 -18.15 -5.40 -2.02
C ALA A 194 -19.00 -4.56 -2.97
N HIS A 195 -19.96 -3.82 -2.43
CA HIS A 195 -20.87 -2.97 -3.17
C HIS A 195 -20.59 -1.50 -2.83
N PHE A 196 -20.30 -0.69 -3.84
CA PHE A 196 -20.08 0.76 -3.71
C PHE A 196 -21.14 1.48 -4.54
N MET A 197 -22.04 2.23 -3.89
CA MET A 197 -23.12 2.94 -4.61
C MET A 197 -22.76 4.39 -4.98
N THR A 198 -21.77 4.97 -4.29
CA THR A 198 -21.34 6.36 -4.49
C THR A 198 -19.82 6.45 -4.68
N VAL A 199 -19.29 7.68 -4.68
CA VAL A 199 -17.89 7.99 -4.99
C VAL A 199 -16.95 7.35 -3.98
N VAL A 200 -15.95 6.63 -4.49
CA VAL A 200 -14.79 6.21 -3.71
C VAL A 200 -13.60 7.12 -4.05
N ALA A 201 -13.10 7.84 -3.05
CA ALA A 201 -12.02 8.82 -3.23
C ALA A 201 -10.65 8.16 -3.00
N PHE A 202 -9.89 7.97 -4.08
CA PHE A 202 -8.64 7.19 -4.11
C PHE A 202 -7.37 8.01 -4.42
N ARG A 203 -7.38 9.32 -4.14
CA ARG A 203 -6.22 10.18 -4.47
C ARG A 203 -4.98 9.79 -3.66
N ASP A 204 -3.83 9.67 -4.32
CA ASP A 204 -2.53 9.41 -3.70
C ASP A 204 -2.44 8.12 -2.86
N ILE A 205 -3.16 7.05 -3.24
CA ILE A 205 -2.90 5.75 -2.62
C ILE A 205 -1.47 5.32 -2.94
N GLN A 206 -0.70 5.04 -1.90
CA GLN A 206 0.64 4.50 -2.05
C GLN A 206 0.57 2.97 -1.97
N TYR A 207 0.68 2.33 -3.14
CA TYR A 207 1.02 0.93 -3.24
C TYR A 207 2.53 0.84 -3.37
N ILE A 208 3.18 0.14 -2.44
CA ILE A 208 4.59 -0.18 -2.62
C ILE A 208 4.64 -1.31 -3.66
N SER A 209 5.37 -1.16 -4.75
CA SER A 209 5.58 -2.21 -5.76
C SER A 209 6.65 -3.20 -5.28
N ASN A 210 6.45 -4.52 -5.42
CA ASN A 210 7.44 -5.54 -5.07
C ASN A 210 8.52 -5.67 -6.16
N THR A 211 9.43 -4.69 -6.23
CA THR A 211 10.52 -4.58 -7.23
C THR A 211 11.85 -5.15 -6.71
N PHE A 212 12.84 -5.33 -7.60
CA PHE A 212 14.20 -5.72 -7.20
C PHE A 212 14.83 -4.73 -6.20
N TYR A 213 14.52 -3.44 -6.32
CA TYR A 213 14.94 -2.42 -5.35
C TYR A 213 14.39 -2.71 -3.94
N GLN A 214 13.13 -3.16 -3.81
CA GLN A 214 12.56 -3.64 -2.55
C GLN A 214 13.23 -4.92 -2.07
N TYR A 215 13.50 -5.89 -2.95
CA TYR A 215 14.22 -7.11 -2.59
C TYR A 215 15.61 -6.81 -2.00
N VAL A 216 16.36 -5.90 -2.63
CA VAL A 216 17.68 -5.47 -2.14
C VAL A 216 17.54 -4.68 -0.83
N ARG A 217 16.56 -3.75 -0.75
CA ARG A 217 16.26 -2.98 0.45
C ARG A 217 15.83 -3.86 1.64
N ASP A 218 14.98 -4.87 1.41
CA ASP A 218 14.47 -5.80 2.42
C ASP A 218 15.55 -6.76 2.92
N LYS A 219 16.54 -7.06 2.06
CA LYS A 219 17.72 -7.83 2.42
C LYS A 219 18.73 -7.00 3.23
N LEU A 220 18.76 -5.68 3.02
CA LEU A 220 19.58 -4.72 3.76
C LEU A 220 18.87 -4.13 5.00
N GLY A 221 17.55 -4.21 5.09
CA GLY A 221 16.73 -3.68 6.17
C GLY A 221 15.51 -4.57 6.43
N ARG A 222 15.37 -5.05 7.68
CA ARG A 222 14.35 -5.99 8.20
C ARG A 222 13.03 -6.12 7.41
N LYS A 223 12.75 -7.35 6.96
CA LYS A 223 11.46 -7.97 6.58
C LYS A 223 10.42 -7.04 5.95
N GLY A 224 10.55 -6.74 4.67
CA GLY A 224 9.42 -6.30 3.84
C GLY A 224 8.53 -7.49 3.46
N HIS A 225 7.22 -7.28 3.57
CA HIS A 225 6.20 -8.20 3.10
C HIS A 225 5.85 -7.88 1.66
N HIS A 226 5.46 -8.90 0.90
CA HIS A 226 5.05 -8.77 -0.49
C HIS A 226 3.77 -7.94 -0.63
N PRO A 227 3.80 -6.81 -1.35
CA PRO A 227 2.58 -6.11 -1.74
C PRO A 227 1.91 -6.86 -2.90
N THR A 228 0.59 -7.09 -2.80
CA THR A 228 -0.19 -7.70 -3.89
C THR A 228 -1.62 -7.15 -4.00
N GLU A 229 -1.87 -6.66 -5.22
CA GLU A 229 -3.06 -6.55 -6.06
C GLU A 229 -4.48 -6.46 -5.47
N PHE A 230 -5.13 -5.37 -5.87
CA PHE A 230 -6.56 -5.07 -5.73
C PHE A 230 -7.41 -6.01 -6.62
N TYR A 231 -8.58 -6.46 -6.14
CA TYR A 231 -9.47 -7.39 -6.85
C TYR A 231 -10.88 -6.81 -6.97
N LEU A 232 -11.40 -6.72 -8.20
CA LEU A 232 -12.82 -6.58 -8.51
C LEU A 232 -13.20 -7.69 -9.48
N ASP A 233 -14.25 -8.45 -9.15
CA ASP A 233 -14.88 -9.40 -10.08
C ASP A 233 -15.37 -8.62 -11.30
N SER A 234 -14.99 -9.06 -12.50
CA SER A 234 -15.22 -8.38 -13.78
C SER A 234 -16.69 -8.18 -14.14
N ARG A 235 -17.61 -8.84 -13.42
CA ARG A 235 -19.06 -8.78 -13.69
C ARG A 235 -19.76 -7.48 -13.27
N HIS A 236 -19.10 -6.60 -12.50
CA HIS A 236 -19.71 -5.35 -12.00
C HIS A 236 -18.84 -4.10 -12.23
N VAL A 237 -17.81 -4.20 -13.09
CA VAL A 237 -16.92 -3.05 -13.42
C VAL A 237 -17.70 -1.93 -14.14
N ASP A 238 -18.80 -2.27 -14.80
CA ASP A 238 -19.69 -1.32 -15.47
C ASP A 238 -20.60 -0.54 -14.52
N GLU A 239 -20.78 -1.00 -13.27
CA GLU A 239 -21.52 -0.28 -12.23
C GLU A 239 -20.68 0.80 -11.54
N VAL A 240 -19.36 0.83 -11.79
CA VAL A 240 -18.48 1.86 -11.24
C VAL A 240 -18.50 3.11 -12.12
N GLU A 241 -19.14 4.17 -11.64
CA GLU A 241 -19.25 5.45 -12.35
C GLU A 241 -17.90 6.17 -12.53
N ASN A 242 -16.88 5.86 -11.74
CA ASN A 242 -15.60 6.58 -11.79
C ASN A 242 -14.68 6.08 -12.93
N PRO A 243 -14.38 6.91 -13.95
CA PRO A 243 -13.57 6.49 -15.10
C PRO A 243 -12.11 6.19 -14.75
N PHE A 244 -11.52 6.85 -13.75
CA PHE A 244 -10.15 6.60 -13.30
C PHE A 244 -10.02 5.26 -12.58
N PHE A 245 -11.00 4.95 -11.72
CA PHE A 245 -11.04 3.67 -11.03
C PHE A 245 -11.30 2.52 -12.00
N LYS A 246 -12.24 2.69 -12.93
CA LYS A 246 -12.50 1.73 -14.00
C LYS A 246 -11.24 1.45 -14.83
N ARG A 247 -10.49 2.50 -15.20
CA ARG A 247 -9.20 2.37 -15.89
C ARG A 247 -8.14 1.65 -15.05
N TYR A 248 -8.04 1.97 -13.76
CA TYR A 248 -7.10 1.31 -12.85
C TYR A 248 -7.41 -0.19 -12.69
N VAL A 249 -8.69 -0.54 -12.50
CA VAL A 249 -9.14 -1.93 -12.37
C VAL A 249 -8.91 -2.70 -13.67
N ALA A 250 -9.22 -2.09 -14.82
CA ALA A 250 -8.95 -2.68 -16.13
C ALA A 250 -7.45 -2.94 -16.36
N ASP A 251 -6.57 -2.02 -15.94
CA ASP A 251 -5.12 -2.17 -16.04
C ASP A 251 -4.62 -3.36 -15.19
N GLN A 252 -5.11 -3.50 -13.95
CA GLN A 252 -4.78 -4.64 -13.08
C GLN A 252 -5.27 -5.97 -13.66
N GLN A 253 -6.49 -6.01 -14.21
CA GLN A 253 -7.05 -7.21 -14.84
C GLN A 253 -6.25 -7.60 -16.09
N PHE A 254 -5.86 -6.62 -16.91
CA PHE A 254 -5.01 -6.85 -18.07
C PHE A 254 -3.65 -7.43 -17.66
N ILE A 255 -2.98 -6.84 -16.68
CA ILE A 255 -1.67 -7.32 -16.19
C ILE A 255 -1.78 -8.77 -15.72
N ARG A 256 -2.88 -9.16 -15.07
CA ARG A 256 -3.13 -10.54 -14.65
C ARG A 256 -3.36 -11.49 -15.80
N ALA A 257 -4.29 -11.15 -16.70
CA ALA A 257 -4.58 -11.97 -17.88
C ALA A 257 -3.31 -12.18 -18.70
N PHE A 258 -2.51 -11.12 -18.86
CA PHE A 258 -1.21 -11.17 -19.50
C PHE A 258 -0.20 -12.01 -18.72
N SER A 259 -0.13 -11.88 -17.39
CA SER A 259 0.79 -12.66 -16.54
C SER A 259 0.46 -14.14 -16.51
N GLN A 260 -0.83 -14.50 -16.60
CA GLN A 260 -1.26 -15.89 -16.70
C GLN A 260 -0.96 -16.47 -18.08
N ALA A 261 -1.19 -15.69 -19.14
CA ALA A 261 -0.88 -16.10 -20.50
C ALA A 261 0.63 -16.19 -20.77
N ASN A 262 1.41 -15.23 -20.26
CA ASN A 262 2.83 -15.05 -20.57
C ASN A 262 3.67 -14.74 -19.32
N PRO A 263 3.94 -15.74 -18.45
CA PRO A 263 4.58 -15.52 -17.16
C PRO A 263 6.05 -15.05 -17.25
N VAL A 264 6.73 -15.34 -18.35
CA VAL A 264 8.13 -14.88 -18.58
C VAL A 264 8.16 -13.41 -18.99
N LEU A 265 7.33 -13.02 -19.96
CA LEU A 265 7.24 -11.63 -20.42
C LEU A 265 6.72 -10.71 -19.30
N ALA A 266 5.75 -11.17 -18.51
CA ALA A 266 5.26 -10.41 -17.37
C ALA A 266 6.36 -10.15 -16.33
N ARG A 267 7.22 -11.15 -16.04
CA ARG A 267 8.38 -10.97 -15.16
C ARG A 267 9.37 -9.96 -15.72
N LEU A 268 9.68 -10.02 -17.02
CA LEU A 268 10.57 -9.07 -17.68
C LEU A 268 10.01 -7.64 -17.64
N TRP A 269 8.72 -7.47 -17.95
CA TRP A 269 8.07 -6.16 -17.96
C TRP A 269 7.96 -5.54 -16.57
N ARG A 270 7.67 -6.36 -15.55
CA ARG A 270 7.72 -5.97 -14.15
C ARG A 270 9.13 -5.55 -13.73
N TRP A 271 10.15 -6.30 -14.13
CA TRP A 271 11.53 -6.04 -13.77
C TRP A 271 12.10 -4.76 -14.41
N SER A 272 11.68 -4.45 -15.64
CA SER A 272 12.15 -3.25 -16.33
C SER A 272 11.45 -1.96 -15.88
N SER A 273 10.14 -2.00 -15.63
CA SER A 273 9.32 -0.78 -15.48
C SER A 273 8.26 -0.84 -14.40
N ASP A 274 8.15 -1.95 -13.67
CA ASP A 274 7.01 -2.27 -12.82
C ASP A 274 5.67 -2.14 -13.58
N TYR A 275 5.57 -2.79 -14.75
CA TYR A 275 4.42 -2.70 -15.65
C TYR A 275 4.12 -1.26 -16.12
N GLY A 276 5.16 -0.45 -16.31
CA GLY A 276 5.05 0.94 -16.74
C GLY A 276 4.70 1.94 -15.64
N ARG A 277 4.79 1.54 -14.36
CA ARG A 277 4.43 2.39 -13.21
C ARG A 277 5.61 3.19 -12.65
N SER A 278 6.83 2.70 -12.82
CA SER A 278 8.03 3.30 -12.23
C SER A 278 8.94 3.95 -13.27
N LEU A 279 8.82 5.28 -13.40
CA LEU A 279 9.72 6.09 -14.23
C LEU A 279 11.17 6.07 -13.71
N ALA A 280 11.36 5.98 -12.39
CA ALA A 280 12.69 5.91 -11.78
C ALA A 280 13.41 4.60 -12.14
N LEU A 281 12.69 3.47 -12.14
CA LEU A 281 13.27 2.18 -12.52
C LEU A 281 13.65 2.17 -14.01
N TRP A 282 12.79 2.74 -14.85
CA TRP A 282 13.07 2.90 -16.28
C TRP A 282 14.32 3.74 -16.54
N ALA A 283 14.43 4.90 -15.88
CA ALA A 283 15.60 5.77 -15.98
C ALA A 283 16.89 5.06 -15.50
N ALA A 284 16.80 4.27 -14.42
CA ALA A 284 17.94 3.48 -13.94
C ALA A 284 18.41 2.45 -14.98
N TRP A 285 17.49 1.76 -15.66
CA TRP A 285 17.83 0.85 -16.75
C TRP A 285 18.44 1.58 -17.94
N SER A 286 17.89 2.73 -18.35
CA SER A 286 18.47 3.55 -19.42
C SER A 286 19.92 3.93 -19.11
N ILE A 287 20.19 4.43 -17.90
CA ILE A 287 21.54 4.77 -17.46
C ILE A 287 22.44 3.53 -17.49
N LEU A 288 21.98 2.40 -16.95
CA LEU A 288 22.77 1.17 -16.94
C LEU A 288 23.15 0.72 -18.37
N PHE A 289 22.21 0.76 -19.32
CA PHE A 289 22.50 0.38 -20.71
C PHE A 289 23.52 1.31 -21.35
N VAL A 290 23.43 2.62 -21.12
CA VAL A 290 24.46 3.57 -21.58
C VAL A 290 25.84 3.19 -21.05
N PHE A 291 25.95 2.87 -19.76
CA PHE A 291 27.23 2.42 -19.20
C PHE A 291 27.70 1.08 -19.77
N LEU A 292 26.80 0.13 -20.02
CA LEU A 292 27.14 -1.17 -20.61
C LEU A 292 27.66 -1.03 -22.04
N PHE A 293 27.03 -0.20 -22.88
CA PHE A 293 27.50 0.08 -24.23
C PHE A 293 28.83 0.85 -24.22
N ALA A 294 29.00 1.84 -23.33
CA ALA A 294 30.27 2.52 -23.15
C ALA A 294 31.43 1.56 -22.78
N ILE A 295 31.17 0.59 -21.91
CA ILE A 295 32.13 -0.48 -21.57
C ILE A 295 32.40 -1.35 -22.80
N ALA A 296 31.37 -1.74 -23.56
CA ALA A 296 31.51 -2.55 -24.77
C ALA A 296 32.31 -1.83 -25.87
N TYR A 297 32.20 -0.50 -25.96
CA TYR A 297 33.01 0.32 -26.86
C TYR A 297 34.48 0.38 -26.45
N ARG A 298 34.76 0.44 -25.14
CA ARG A 298 36.13 0.55 -24.63
C ARG A 298 36.86 -0.78 -24.51
N PHE A 299 36.16 -1.83 -24.10
CA PHE A 299 36.71 -3.16 -23.80
C PHE A 299 36.00 -4.22 -24.64
N PRO A 300 36.29 -4.27 -25.95
CA PRO A 300 35.71 -5.28 -26.81
C PRO A 300 36.25 -6.66 -26.45
N VAL A 301 35.39 -7.48 -25.86
CA VAL A 301 35.56 -8.91 -25.56
C VAL A 301 36.53 -9.21 -24.40
N PRO A 302 36.06 -9.86 -23.32
CA PRO A 302 36.94 -10.33 -22.26
C PRO A 302 37.90 -11.43 -22.74
N ALA A 303 39.14 -11.46 -22.23
CA ALA A 303 40.18 -12.42 -22.62
C ALA A 303 39.80 -13.93 -22.47
N TRP A 304 38.71 -14.25 -21.75
CA TRP A 304 38.18 -15.60 -21.59
C TRP A 304 37.24 -16.05 -22.72
N MET A 305 36.79 -15.14 -23.58
CA MET A 305 35.95 -15.42 -24.73
C MET A 305 36.88 -15.58 -25.95
N SER A 306 36.98 -16.82 -26.44
CA SER A 306 38.12 -17.38 -27.20
C SER A 306 38.52 -16.67 -28.51
N LEU A 307 39.75 -16.97 -28.96
CA LEU A 307 40.46 -16.55 -30.19
C LEU A 307 39.68 -16.62 -31.53
N TRP A 308 38.45 -17.15 -31.57
CA TRP A 308 37.62 -17.18 -32.78
C TRP A 308 36.88 -15.85 -33.05
N LEU A 309 36.95 -14.89 -32.13
CA LEU A 309 36.30 -13.57 -32.19
C LEU A 309 37.28 -12.41 -32.47
N GLU A 310 38.54 -12.68 -32.83
CA GLU A 310 39.55 -11.63 -33.07
C GLU A 310 39.11 -10.61 -34.14
N GLY A 311 38.29 -11.03 -35.12
CA GLY A 311 37.69 -10.15 -36.14
C GLY A 311 36.46 -9.33 -35.70
N PHE A 312 36.00 -9.50 -34.45
CA PHE A 312 34.79 -8.86 -33.90
C PHE A 312 35.09 -7.79 -32.85
N THR A 313 36.33 -7.32 -32.74
CA THR A 313 36.67 -6.20 -31.86
C THR A 313 36.18 -4.88 -32.48
N PRO A 314 35.10 -4.24 -31.98
CA PRO A 314 34.66 -2.96 -32.51
C PRO A 314 35.75 -1.90 -32.37
N GLN A 315 36.01 -1.19 -33.47
CA GLN A 315 36.99 -0.12 -33.55
C GLN A 315 36.30 1.21 -33.86
N PHE A 316 36.74 2.25 -33.17
CA PHE A 316 36.21 3.60 -33.27
C PHE A 316 37.36 4.60 -33.26
N HIS A 317 37.20 5.70 -34.00
CA HIS A 317 38.07 6.85 -33.92
C HIS A 317 37.27 8.14 -33.83
N GLN A 318 37.89 9.16 -33.28
CA GLN A 318 37.36 10.51 -33.24
C GLN A 318 37.77 11.27 -34.51
N THR A 319 36.81 11.93 -35.16
CA THR A 319 37.00 12.65 -36.43
C THR A 319 37.23 14.15 -36.25
N THR A 320 36.85 14.72 -35.11
CA THR A 320 36.86 16.17 -34.88
C THR A 320 37.61 16.59 -33.61
N GLY A 321 38.34 17.71 -33.68
CA GLY A 321 39.01 18.34 -32.53
C GLY A 321 40.50 18.01 -32.36
N ALA A 322 41.09 18.42 -31.23
CA ALA A 322 42.52 18.21 -30.91
C ALA A 322 42.90 16.75 -30.61
N TYR A 323 41.92 15.85 -30.58
CA TYR A 323 42.05 14.42 -30.25
C TYR A 323 41.82 13.51 -31.47
N GLY A 324 41.78 14.09 -32.68
CA GLY A 324 41.61 13.32 -33.92
C GLY A 324 42.72 12.27 -34.08
N GLY A 325 42.31 10.99 -34.14
CA GLY A 325 43.24 9.85 -34.25
C GLY A 325 43.73 9.25 -32.93
N GLU A 326 43.40 9.84 -31.77
CA GLU A 326 43.69 9.26 -30.45
C GLU A 326 42.65 8.18 -30.07
N PRO A 327 43.03 7.17 -29.26
CA PRO A 327 42.09 6.17 -28.79
C PRO A 327 41.08 6.77 -27.80
N LEU A 328 39.80 6.43 -27.98
CA LEU A 328 38.71 6.93 -27.13
C LEU A 328 38.95 6.66 -25.64
N THR A 329 38.82 7.69 -24.82
CA THR A 329 38.77 7.52 -23.37
C THR A 329 37.44 6.90 -22.94
N PHE A 330 37.36 6.41 -21.70
CA PHE A 330 36.11 5.88 -21.17
C PHE A 330 34.98 6.92 -21.17
N TRP A 331 35.31 8.20 -20.94
CA TRP A 331 34.34 9.29 -20.94
C TRP A 331 33.84 9.60 -22.35
N ASP A 332 34.70 9.50 -23.37
CA ASP A 332 34.30 9.64 -24.77
C ASP A 332 33.33 8.51 -25.17
N CYS A 333 33.56 7.29 -24.69
CA CYS A 333 32.65 6.16 -24.91
C CYS A 333 31.29 6.36 -24.21
N ILE A 334 31.25 6.94 -23.00
CA ILE A 334 29.98 7.30 -22.33
C ILE A 334 29.25 8.35 -23.13
N TYR A 335 29.95 9.42 -23.53
CA TYR A 335 29.37 10.47 -24.35
C TYR A 335 28.80 9.92 -25.65
N PHE A 336 29.57 9.08 -26.36
CA PHE A 336 29.15 8.44 -27.59
C PHE A 336 27.92 7.55 -27.40
N SER A 337 27.90 6.77 -26.33
CA SER A 337 26.76 5.94 -25.96
C SER A 337 25.51 6.78 -25.65
N VAL A 338 25.62 7.88 -24.89
CA VAL A 338 24.48 8.77 -24.62
C VAL A 338 23.91 9.32 -25.92
N VAL A 339 24.76 9.85 -26.80
CA VAL A 339 24.35 10.48 -28.06
C VAL A 339 23.74 9.46 -29.03
N THR A 340 24.25 8.23 -29.05
CA THR A 340 23.75 7.13 -29.88
C THR A 340 22.45 6.56 -29.32
N PHE A 341 22.38 6.31 -28.02
CA PHE A 341 21.21 5.82 -27.31
C PHE A 341 20.02 6.81 -27.37
N THR A 342 20.31 8.11 -27.38
CA THR A 342 19.31 9.17 -27.59
C THR A 342 19.05 9.49 -29.07
N THR A 343 19.75 8.78 -29.98
CA THR A 343 19.64 8.93 -31.43
C THR A 343 19.94 10.34 -31.95
N LEU A 344 20.72 11.15 -31.21
CA LEU A 344 21.10 12.52 -31.58
C LEU A 344 22.17 12.54 -32.68
N GLY A 345 23.18 11.66 -32.57
CA GLY A 345 24.19 11.42 -33.60
C GLY A 345 24.97 12.65 -34.09
N PHE A 346 25.89 13.19 -33.29
CA PHE A 346 26.70 14.37 -33.67
C PHE A 346 27.77 14.10 -34.74
N GLY A 347 28.15 12.83 -34.96
CA GLY A 347 29.06 12.42 -36.04
C GLY A 347 30.56 12.67 -35.79
N ASP A 348 30.92 12.96 -34.55
CA ASP A 348 32.28 13.20 -34.08
C ASP A 348 33.07 11.92 -33.75
N ILE A 349 32.37 10.80 -33.57
CA ILE A 349 32.96 9.46 -33.39
C ILE A 349 32.36 8.53 -34.44
N VAL A 350 33.23 7.80 -35.15
CA VAL A 350 32.84 6.96 -36.28
C VAL A 350 33.28 5.51 -36.06
N SER A 351 32.42 4.58 -36.52
CA SER A 351 32.67 3.14 -36.49
C SER A 351 33.49 2.68 -37.70
N ASP A 352 34.68 2.15 -37.45
CA ASP A 352 35.64 1.79 -38.51
C ASP A 352 35.37 0.45 -39.17
N ASN A 353 34.83 -0.49 -38.38
CA ASN A 353 34.62 -1.86 -38.84
C ASN A 353 33.17 -2.31 -38.70
N THR A 354 32.86 -3.46 -39.31
CA THR A 354 31.52 -4.05 -39.31
C THR A 354 31.01 -4.35 -37.90
N ALA A 355 31.90 -4.76 -36.98
CA ALA A 355 31.56 -5.05 -35.60
C ALA A 355 31.10 -3.80 -34.84
N ALA A 356 31.81 -2.67 -35.00
CA ALA A 356 31.44 -1.39 -34.43
C ALA A 356 30.09 -0.89 -34.97
N ARG A 357 29.87 -0.99 -36.30
CA ARG A 357 28.60 -0.63 -36.93
C ARG A 357 27.44 -1.46 -36.39
N PHE A 358 27.64 -2.76 -36.20
CA PHE A 358 26.63 -3.64 -35.63
C PHE A 358 26.30 -3.27 -34.18
N LEU A 359 27.31 -3.00 -33.36
CA LEU A 359 27.12 -2.62 -31.95
C LEU A 359 26.39 -1.27 -31.81
N VAL A 360 26.74 -0.28 -32.61
CA VAL A 360 26.03 1.02 -32.69
C VAL A 360 24.58 0.83 -33.15
N THR A 361 24.35 -0.01 -34.17
CA THR A 361 22.99 -0.31 -34.64
C THR A 361 22.15 -0.96 -33.54
N LEU A 362 22.71 -1.89 -32.76
CA LEU A 362 22.04 -2.48 -31.61
C LEU A 362 21.70 -1.42 -30.55
N GLU A 363 22.64 -0.52 -30.22
CA GLU A 363 22.37 0.54 -29.25
C GLU A 363 21.22 1.45 -29.69
N VAL A 364 21.18 1.85 -30.97
CA VAL A 364 20.09 2.67 -31.52
C VAL A 364 18.73 1.97 -31.40
N ILE A 365 18.66 0.66 -31.69
CA ILE A 365 17.43 -0.12 -31.54
C ILE A 365 16.99 -0.13 -30.07
N PHE A 366 17.90 -0.37 -29.14
CA PHE A 366 17.60 -0.30 -27.70
C PHE A 366 17.16 1.10 -27.26
N GLY A 367 17.82 2.14 -27.76
CA GLY A 367 17.49 3.54 -27.53
C GLY A 367 16.04 3.86 -27.89
N TYR A 368 15.59 3.45 -29.08
CA TYR A 368 14.20 3.64 -29.50
C TYR A 368 13.19 2.87 -28.63
N VAL A 369 13.49 1.63 -28.24
CA VAL A 369 12.62 0.86 -27.33
C VAL A 369 12.51 1.57 -25.96
N MET A 370 13.63 2.06 -25.44
CA MET A 370 13.68 2.75 -24.16
C MET A 370 12.97 4.11 -24.23
N LEU A 371 13.12 4.87 -25.32
CA LEU A 371 12.41 6.12 -25.54
C LEU A 371 10.90 5.90 -25.67
N GLY A 372 10.47 4.90 -26.45
CA GLY A 372 9.05 4.54 -26.60
C GLY A 372 8.40 4.16 -25.28
N GLY A 373 9.10 3.36 -24.45
CA GLY A 373 8.63 3.03 -23.11
C GLY A 373 8.59 4.26 -22.18
N LEU A 374 9.56 5.17 -22.25
CA LEU A 374 9.56 6.40 -21.46
C LEU A 374 8.34 7.27 -21.81
N ILE A 375 8.06 7.47 -23.11
CA ILE A 375 6.90 8.23 -23.57
C ILE A 375 5.60 7.57 -23.09
N SER A 376 5.49 6.24 -23.19
CA SER A 376 4.31 5.50 -22.70
C SER A 376 4.08 5.66 -21.20
N ILE A 377 5.13 5.52 -20.38
CA ILE A 377 5.08 5.72 -18.92
C ILE A 377 4.70 7.17 -18.60
N PHE A 378 5.30 8.13 -19.28
CA PHE A 378 5.05 9.54 -19.06
C PHE A 378 3.62 9.94 -19.46
N ALA A 379 3.13 9.45 -20.59
CA ALA A 379 1.76 9.65 -21.05
C ALA A 379 0.74 9.08 -20.06
N ASN A 380 0.96 7.87 -19.54
CA ASN A 380 0.11 7.28 -18.50
C ASN A 380 0.11 8.08 -17.20
N LYS A 381 1.25 8.68 -16.83
CA LYS A 381 1.37 9.50 -15.63
C LYS A 381 0.76 10.89 -15.77
N LEU A 382 0.75 11.47 -16.97
CA LEU A 382 0.05 12.72 -17.25
C LEU A 382 -1.45 12.51 -17.40
N ALA A 383 -1.87 11.47 -18.11
CA ALA A 383 -3.28 11.14 -18.30
C ALA A 383 -3.99 10.68 -17.03
N SER A 384 -3.26 10.32 -15.97
CA SER A 384 -3.82 10.06 -14.64
C SER A 384 -3.90 11.31 -13.75
N ARG A 385 -3.39 12.46 -14.22
CA ARG A 385 -3.42 13.76 -13.52
C ARG A 385 -4.52 14.72 -14.03
N SER A 386 -4.99 14.52 -15.26
CA SER A 386 -6.17 15.19 -15.85
C SER A 386 -7.41 14.35 -15.61
#